data_AF-A0A842T0H2-F1
#
_entry.id   AF-A0A842T0H2-F1
#
_cell.length_a   1.000
_cell.length_b   1.000
_cell.length_c   1.000
_cell.angle_alpha   90.00
_cell.angle_beta   90.00
_cell.angle_gamma   90.00
#
_symmetry.space_group_name_H-M   'P 1'
#
loop_
_entity.id
_entity.type
_entity.pdbx_description
1 polymer ?
#
loop_
_entity_poly.entity_id
_entity_poly.type
_entity_poly.pdbx_seq_one_letter_code
_entity_poly.pdbx_strand_id
1 'polypeptide(L)'
;MSPNVKDNLEVVVEKAIRKTFKRIIKKASKGESLENLIKSLIVEKVMSKLKIVLNRTVVKAAMKKFVQRAVDKAWERNRKILMEIIGTLE
;
A
#
# COMPACT_ATOMS: atom_id res chain seq x y z
N MET A 1 -26.30 -1.06 -17.50
CA MET A 1 -25.02 -1.82 -17.50
C MET A 1 -25.34 -3.29 -17.77
N SER A 2 -24.65 -3.93 -18.71
CA SER A 2 -24.83 -5.37 -19.00
C SER A 2 -24.38 -6.22 -17.80
N PRO A 3 -25.14 -7.25 -17.38
CA PRO A 3 -24.78 -8.14 -16.26
C PRO A 3 -23.34 -8.69 -16.36
N ASN A 4 -22.91 -9.05 -17.57
CA ASN A 4 -21.56 -9.56 -17.85
C ASN A 4 -20.41 -8.59 -17.55
N VAL A 5 -20.66 -7.28 -17.48
CA VAL A 5 -19.62 -6.29 -17.14
C VAL A 5 -19.44 -6.19 -15.63
N LYS A 6 -20.54 -6.29 -14.87
CA LYS A 6 -20.51 -6.23 -13.40
C LYS A 6 -19.83 -7.47 -12.82
N ASP A 7 -20.21 -8.66 -13.31
CA ASP A 7 -19.66 -9.93 -12.82
C ASP A 7 -18.16 -10.06 -13.12
N ASN A 8 -17.71 -9.59 -14.30
CA ASN A 8 -16.29 -9.54 -14.63
C ASN A 8 -15.51 -8.54 -13.76
N LEU A 9 -16.10 -7.39 -13.44
CA LEU A 9 -15.47 -6.40 -12.58
C LEU A 9 -15.31 -6.93 -11.14
N GLU A 10 -16.35 -7.60 -10.62
CA GLU A 10 -16.34 -8.18 -9.28
C GLU A 10 -15.24 -9.24 -9.14
N VAL A 11 -15.11 -10.14 -10.13
CA VAL A 11 -14.02 -11.14 -10.16
C VAL A 11 -12.64 -10.49 -10.22
N VAL A 12 -12.47 -9.40 -10.97
CA VAL A 12 -11.19 -8.67 -11.05
C VAL A 12 -10.85 -8.01 -9.71
N VAL A 13 -11.84 -7.37 -9.09
CA VAL A 13 -11.69 -6.73 -7.76
C VAL A 13 -11.36 -7.80 -6.71
N GLU A 14 -12.08 -8.91 -6.67
CA GLU A 14 -11.87 -9.97 -5.69
C GLU A 14 -10.48 -10.60 -5.82
N LYS A 15 -10.02 -10.85 -7.06
CA LYS A 15 -8.65 -11.32 -7.32
C LYS A 15 -7.59 -10.32 -6.82
N ALA A 16 -7.82 -9.01 -7.01
CA ALA A 16 -6.91 -7.98 -6.53
C ALA A 16 -6.86 -7.92 -4.99
N ILE A 17 -8.01 -8.03 -4.34
CA ILE A 17 -8.14 -8.09 -2.87
C ILE A 17 -7.40 -9.32 -2.33
N ARG A 18 -7.70 -10.52 -2.85
CA ARG A 18 -7.04 -11.78 -2.42
C ARG A 18 -5.52 -11.72 -2.59
N LYS A 19 -5.04 -11.15 -3.70
CA LYS A 19 -3.60 -11.00 -3.95
C LYS A 19 -2.94 -10.03 -2.96
N THR A 20 -3.66 -9.01 -2.52
CA THR A 20 -3.18 -8.04 -1.52
C THR A 20 -3.11 -8.69 -0.15
N PHE A 21 -4.16 -9.40 0.27
CA PHE A 21 -4.15 -10.17 1.53
C PHE A 21 -3.00 -11.17 1.59
N LYS A 22 -2.80 -12.00 0.55
CA LYS A 22 -1.68 -12.95 0.50
C LYS A 22 -0.32 -12.26 0.70
N ARG A 23 -0.13 -11.05 0.15
CA ARG A 23 1.11 -10.29 0.29
C ARG A 23 1.31 -9.77 1.72
N ILE A 24 0.27 -9.22 2.32
CA ILE A 24 0.30 -8.72 3.70
C ILE A 24 0.57 -9.88 4.66
N ILE A 25 -0.18 -10.98 4.54
CA ILE A 25 -0.01 -12.17 5.40
C ILE A 25 1.39 -12.75 5.25
N LYS A 26 1.93 -12.86 4.02
CA LYS A 26 3.30 -13.36 3.80
C LYS A 26 4.38 -12.46 4.43
N LYS A 27 4.12 -11.16 4.55
CA LYS A 27 5.02 -10.22 5.20
C LYS A 27 4.91 -10.34 6.72
N ALA A 28 3.69 -10.38 7.24
CA ALA A 28 3.41 -10.61 8.66
C ALA A 28 4.01 -11.93 9.15
N SER A 29 3.88 -13.02 8.38
CA SER A 29 4.42 -14.35 8.70
C SER A 29 5.95 -14.39 8.73
N LYS A 30 6.63 -13.37 8.19
CA LYS A 30 8.09 -13.21 8.27
C LYS A 30 8.53 -12.33 9.44
N GLY A 31 7.61 -11.95 10.32
CA GLY A 31 7.88 -11.07 11.45
C GLY A 31 8.00 -9.59 11.07
N GLU A 32 7.51 -9.14 9.91
CA GLU A 32 7.37 -7.69 9.67
C GLU A 32 6.40 -7.10 10.70
N SER A 33 6.81 -6.02 11.37
CA SER A 33 5.96 -5.28 12.30
C SER A 33 4.74 -4.69 11.61
N LEU A 34 3.66 -4.49 12.35
CA LEU A 34 2.44 -3.84 11.86
C LEU A 34 2.73 -2.47 11.24
N GLU A 35 3.63 -1.71 11.85
CA GLU A 35 4.15 -0.44 11.31
C GLU A 35 4.73 -0.62 9.90
N ASN A 36 5.62 -1.60 9.71
CA ASN A 36 6.24 -1.86 8.41
C ASN A 36 5.23 -2.34 7.37
N LEU A 37 4.21 -3.10 7.78
CA LEU A 37 3.10 -3.49 6.91
C LEU A 37 2.31 -2.26 6.44
N ILE A 38 1.95 -1.35 7.37
CA ILE A 38 1.21 -0.12 7.05
C ILE A 38 2.04 0.78 6.12
N LYS A 39 3.31 1.04 6.45
CA LYS A 39 4.23 1.80 5.59
C LYS A 39 4.34 1.18 4.20
N SER A 40 4.46 -0.14 4.11
CA SER A 40 4.50 -0.86 2.83
C SER A 40 3.24 -0.64 2.00
N LEU A 41 2.06 -0.61 2.62
CA LEU A 41 0.79 -0.35 1.93
C LEU A 41 0.71 1.10 1.43
N ILE A 42 1.17 2.07 2.21
CA ILE A 42 1.26 3.48 1.81
C ILE A 42 2.18 3.61 0.59
N VAL A 43 3.37 3.00 0.63
CA VAL A 43 4.31 3.00 -0.51
C VAL A 43 3.67 2.39 -1.76
N GLU A 44 2.99 1.25 -1.64
CA GLU A 44 2.30 0.61 -2.78
C GLU A 44 1.21 1.52 -3.37
N LYS A 45 0.40 2.17 -2.52
CA LYS A 45 -0.67 3.08 -2.96
C LYS A 45 -0.11 4.31 -3.69
N VAL A 46 0.94 4.93 -3.14
CA VAL A 46 1.61 6.09 -3.77
C VAL A 46 2.25 5.66 -5.09
N MET A 47 2.99 4.55 -5.12
CA MET A 47 3.59 4.03 -6.35
C MET A 47 2.54 3.68 -7.40
N SER A 48 1.35 3.21 -7.02
CA SER A 48 0.26 2.94 -7.96
C SER A 48 -0.24 4.21 -8.64
N LYS A 49 -0.31 5.34 -7.91
CA LYS A 49 -0.66 6.64 -8.51
C LYS A 49 0.44 7.14 -9.44
N LEU A 50 1.70 6.98 -9.03
CA LEU A 50 2.86 7.40 -9.84
C LEU A 50 3.10 6.52 -11.07
N LYS A 51 2.60 5.28 -11.08
CA LYS A 51 2.78 4.33 -12.19
C LYS A 51 2.25 4.87 -13.53
N ILE A 52 1.29 5.80 -13.49
CA ILE A 52 0.76 6.49 -14.68
C ILE A 52 1.85 7.33 -15.38
N VAL A 53 2.85 7.82 -14.64
CA VAL A 53 3.86 8.78 -15.12
C VAL A 53 5.23 8.13 -15.36
N LEU A 54 5.47 6.94 -14.82
CA LEU A 54 6.80 6.32 -14.80
C LEU A 54 6.94 5.22 -15.87
N ASN A 55 7.48 5.58 -17.04
CA ASN A 55 7.67 4.65 -18.17
C ASN A 55 8.89 3.73 -18.10
N ARG A 56 9.87 3.96 -17.20
CA ARG A 56 11.14 3.21 -17.16
C ARG A 56 11.35 2.45 -15.84
N THR A 57 11.79 1.19 -15.93
CA THR A 57 12.04 0.29 -14.78
C THR A 57 13.04 0.87 -13.77
N VAL A 58 14.13 1.47 -14.24
CA VAL A 58 15.15 2.09 -13.37
C VAL A 58 14.57 3.26 -12.57
N VAL A 59 13.79 4.12 -13.24
CA VAL A 59 13.12 5.27 -12.61
C VAL A 59 12.10 4.78 -11.57
N LYS A 60 11.40 3.69 -11.86
CA LYS A 60 10.46 3.07 -10.91
C LYS A 60 11.14 2.56 -9.64
N ALA A 61 12.34 1.99 -9.75
CA ALA A 61 13.11 1.52 -8.59
C ALA A 61 13.64 2.70 -7.74
N ALA A 62 14.18 3.73 -8.39
CA ALA A 62 14.63 4.94 -7.72
C ALA A 62 13.47 5.66 -7.03
N MET A 63 12.33 5.80 -7.72
CA MET A 63 11.12 6.39 -7.15
C MET A 63 10.59 5.59 -5.96
N LYS A 64 10.59 4.25 -6.05
CA LYS A 64 10.18 3.42 -4.91
C LYS A 64 11.04 3.70 -3.68
N LYS A 65 12.37 3.80 -3.83
CA LYS A 65 13.27 4.16 -2.72
C LYS A 65 12.98 5.56 -2.17
N PHE A 66 12.71 6.52 -3.05
CA PHE A 66 12.34 7.88 -2.65
C PHE A 66 11.04 7.91 -1.85
N VAL A 67 9.99 7.25 -2.36
CA VAL A 67 8.68 7.14 -1.69
C VAL A 67 8.82 6.43 -0.35
N GLN A 68 9.62 5.37 -0.26
CA GLN A 68 9.90 4.67 0.99
C GLN A 68 10.47 5.63 2.04
N ARG A 69 11.54 6.37 1.69
CA ARG A 69 12.14 7.37 2.59
C ARG A 69 11.16 8.48 2.98
N ALA A 70 10.32 8.92 2.05
CA ALA A 70 9.32 9.94 2.33
C ALA A 70 8.26 9.44 3.31
N VAL A 71 7.81 8.19 3.16
CA VAL A 71 6.87 7.53 4.07
C VAL A 71 7.51 7.34 5.45
N ASP A 72 8.76 6.91 5.53
CA ASP A 72 9.47 6.77 6.82
C ASP A 72 9.55 8.12 7.56
N LYS A 73 9.99 9.18 6.86
CA LYS A 73 10.04 10.53 7.43
C LYS A 73 8.67 11.10 7.80
N ALA A 74 7.63 10.77 7.03
CA ALA A 74 6.27 11.21 7.33
C ALA A 74 5.73 10.44 8.55
N TRP A 75 6.01 9.16 8.65
CA TRP A 75 5.62 8.34 9.78
C TRP A 75 6.24 8.83 11.08
N GLU A 76 7.55 9.09 11.11
CA GLU A 76 8.22 9.63 12.30
C GLU A 76 7.64 10.98 12.73
N ARG A 77 7.43 11.90 11.77
CA ARG A 77 6.86 13.23 12.04
C ARG A 77 5.42 13.20 12.54
N ASN A 78 4.63 12.27 12.02
CA ASN A 78 3.22 12.14 12.39
C ASN A 78 2.99 11.06 13.45
N ARG A 79 4.03 10.37 13.95
CA ARG A 79 3.88 9.24 14.87
C ARG A 79 3.07 9.61 16.10
N LYS A 80 3.32 10.81 16.65
CA LYS A 80 2.59 11.33 17.81
C LYS A 80 1.09 11.52 17.49
N ILE A 81 0.78 12.19 16.39
CA ILE A 81 -0.59 12.44 15.93
C ILE A 81 -1.31 11.13 15.57
N LEU A 82 -0.62 10.19 14.92
CA LEU A 82 -1.18 8.90 14.55
C LEU A 82 -1.52 8.06 15.78
N MET A 83 -0.67 8.07 16.81
CA MET A 83 -0.94 7.38 18.07
C MET A 83 -2.06 8.09 18.87
N GLU A 84 -2.17 9.41 18.79
CA GLU A 84 -3.29 10.18 19.35
C GLU A 84 -4.62 9.81 18.65
N ILE A 85 -4.62 9.65 17.32
CA ILE A 85 -5.80 9.20 16.56
C ILE A 85 -6.18 7.75 16.93
N ILE A 86 -5.19 6.86 17.08
CA ILE A 86 -5.46 5.47 17.46
C ILE A 86 -6.01 5.37 18.89
N GLY A 87 -5.43 6.13 19.83
CA GLY A 87 -5.93 6.18 21.21
C GLY A 87 -7.27 6.90 21.39
N THR A 88 -7.78 7.60 20.37
CA THR A 88 -9.14 8.18 20.36
C THR A 88 -10.17 7.30 19.65
N LEU A 89 -9.74 6.17 19.05
CA LEU A 89 -10.62 5.16 18.46
C LEU A 89 -10.95 4.02 19.43
N GLU A 90 -10.32 3.99 20.61
CA GLU A 90 -10.70 3.17 21.76
C GLU A 90 -11.77 3.87 22.61
#